data_AF-A0A1F8XMU0-F1
#
_entry.id   AF-A0A1F8XMU0-F1
#
_cell.length_a   1.000
_cell.length_b   1.000
_cell.length_c   1.000
_cell.angle_alpha   90.00
_cell.angle_beta   90.00
_cell.angle_gamma   90.00
#
_symmetry.space_group_name_H-M   'P 1'
#
loop_
_entity.id
_entity.type
_entity.pdbx_description
1 polymer ?
#
loop_
_entity_poly.entity_id
_entity_poly.type
_entity_poly.pdbx_seq_one_letter_code
_entity_poly.pdbx_strand_id
1 'polypeptide(L)'
;MQLFRKLTFFLFAALILASLSIPANASAAGAPVAAKKSIGQTFGGEELVYDIGVWFFNKVAQGRIVLVKDGPDSYTATLTAKTSGIIDTLLRHRRDKYIAKLRMSPDGSRFLTESFEKSVSMDGKEARKGTYHFDYGKRTITWKSWGAGKEEKSGTARMPDGTYIDDPIAAFYNFRYGAYGQVEHGRNFNIPSFPKEDRFPEIHIKVATEKELIKRIRSGSRPDFLADARIDKELFGSVNGDVEIRFTRGMLPVQAIAKGIIFFGDVKGKLREVNLL
;
A
#
# COMPACT_ATOMS: atom_id res chain seq x y z
N MET A 1 -22.59 29.99 5.45
CA MET A 1 -22.19 29.17 4.28
C MET A 1 -20.68 28.84 4.26
N GLN A 2 -20.08 28.36 5.36
CA GLN A 2 -18.64 27.98 5.39
C GLN A 2 -18.38 26.50 5.74
N LEU A 3 -19.32 25.81 6.42
CA LEU A 3 -19.12 24.45 6.93
C LEU A 3 -18.82 23.41 5.83
N PHE A 4 -19.51 23.49 4.69
CA PHE A 4 -19.32 22.59 3.55
C PHE A 4 -17.93 22.70 2.89
N ARG A 5 -17.14 23.76 3.16
CA ARG A 5 -15.84 23.97 2.51
C ARG A 5 -14.71 23.11 3.09
N LYS A 6 -14.98 22.30 4.13
CA LYS A 6 -14.08 21.28 4.70
C LYS A 6 -14.49 19.83 4.34
N LEU A 7 -15.51 19.63 3.51
CA LEU A 7 -16.19 18.34 3.29
C LEU A 7 -15.72 17.61 2.01
N THR A 8 -14.41 17.39 1.84
CA THR A 8 -13.83 16.94 0.55
C THR A 8 -12.86 15.76 0.62
N PHE A 9 -12.82 15.05 1.75
CA PHE A 9 -11.90 13.92 1.98
C PHE A 9 -12.67 12.84 2.76
N PHE A 10 -12.40 11.52 2.64
CA PHE A 10 -11.21 10.81 2.15
C PHE A 10 -11.61 9.42 1.60
N LEU A 11 -10.86 8.79 0.67
CA LEU A 11 -11.12 7.38 0.31
C LEU A 11 -9.89 6.64 -0.27
N PHE A 12 -9.02 6.11 0.58
CA PHE A 12 -7.85 5.31 0.14
C PHE A 12 -7.59 4.02 0.94
N ALA A 13 -8.42 3.72 1.94
CA ALA A 13 -7.92 2.91 3.06
C ALA A 13 -8.02 1.37 2.89
N ALA A 14 -8.82 0.87 1.94
CA ALA A 14 -9.08 -0.57 1.76
C ALA A 14 -8.04 -1.35 0.92
N LEU A 15 -6.89 -0.75 0.56
CA LEU A 15 -6.16 -1.16 -0.65
C LEU A 15 -4.87 -2.00 -0.44
N ILE A 16 -4.94 -3.11 0.31
CA ILE A 16 -3.97 -4.25 0.23
C ILE A 16 -4.68 -5.65 -0.06
N LEU A 17 -4.37 -6.38 -1.17
CA LEU A 17 -5.27 -7.36 -1.94
C LEU A 17 -4.82 -8.87 -2.09
N ALA A 18 -5.77 -9.80 -2.40
CA ALA A 18 -5.80 -11.29 -2.18
C ALA A 18 -5.40 -12.35 -3.26
N SER A 19 -5.54 -13.64 -2.88
CA SER A 19 -5.96 -14.91 -3.58
C SER A 19 -5.68 -15.18 -5.08
N LEU A 20 -5.31 -16.39 -5.55
CA LEU A 20 -5.19 -17.73 -4.92
C LEU A 20 -4.34 -18.71 -5.77
N SER A 21 -3.71 -19.70 -5.10
CA SER A 21 -3.35 -21.07 -5.52
C SER A 21 -2.71 -21.43 -6.88
N ILE A 22 -1.53 -22.07 -6.79
CA ILE A 22 -1.07 -23.18 -7.66
C ILE A 22 -0.71 -24.36 -6.72
N PRO A 23 -1.04 -25.62 -7.04
CA PRO A 23 -0.72 -26.76 -6.18
C PRO A 23 0.79 -27.11 -6.22
N ALA A 24 1.34 -27.48 -5.07
CA ALA A 24 2.71 -28.00 -4.95
C ALA A 24 2.69 -29.49 -4.64
N ASN A 25 2.93 -30.34 -5.65
CA ASN A 25 3.25 -31.75 -5.40
C ASN A 25 4.69 -31.86 -4.91
N ALA A 26 4.92 -32.65 -3.87
CA ALA A 26 6.24 -32.96 -3.36
C ALA A 26 6.75 -34.31 -3.92
N SER A 27 7.97 -34.32 -4.43
CA SER A 27 8.83 -35.51 -4.46
C SER A 27 10.29 -35.05 -4.38
N ALA A 28 11.16 -35.86 -3.77
CA ALA A 28 12.48 -35.42 -3.34
C ALA A 28 13.61 -35.96 -4.22
N ALA A 29 14.47 -35.05 -4.68
CA ALA A 29 15.84 -35.32 -5.11
C ALA A 29 16.68 -34.05 -4.86
N GLY A 30 17.99 -34.20 -4.66
CA GLY A 30 18.88 -33.08 -4.36
C GLY A 30 19.12 -32.15 -5.54
N ALA A 31 18.27 -31.15 -5.71
CA ALA A 31 18.50 -30.04 -6.64
C ALA A 31 19.52 -29.04 -6.05
N PRO A 32 20.34 -28.36 -6.88
CA PRO A 32 21.12 -27.21 -6.41
C PRO A 32 20.18 -26.15 -5.82
N VAL A 33 20.62 -25.46 -4.77
CA VAL A 33 19.80 -24.45 -4.07
C VAL A 33 19.35 -23.39 -5.07
N ALA A 34 18.07 -23.44 -5.45
CA ALA A 34 17.52 -22.58 -6.47
C ALA A 34 17.67 -21.12 -6.04
N ALA A 35 18.38 -20.32 -6.84
CA ALA A 35 18.63 -18.91 -6.53
C ALA A 35 17.31 -18.20 -6.24
N LYS A 36 17.21 -17.53 -5.08
CA LYS A 36 16.00 -16.81 -4.67
C LYS A 36 15.65 -15.81 -5.77
N LYS A 37 14.47 -15.98 -6.40
CA LYS A 37 13.94 -15.02 -7.37
C LYS A 37 13.99 -13.61 -6.77
N SER A 38 14.50 -12.63 -7.50
CA SER A 38 14.53 -11.25 -7.04
C SER A 38 13.11 -10.71 -6.81
N ILE A 39 12.97 -9.62 -6.06
CA ILE A 39 11.68 -8.97 -5.84
C ILE A 39 11.02 -8.57 -7.18
N GLY A 40 11.83 -8.12 -8.14
CA GLY A 40 11.40 -7.80 -9.51
C GLY A 40 11.06 -9.01 -10.39
N GLN A 41 11.53 -10.21 -10.07
CA GLN A 41 11.11 -11.50 -10.66
C GLN A 41 9.92 -12.14 -9.92
N THR A 42 9.59 -11.62 -8.73
CA THR A 42 8.52 -12.15 -7.86
C THR A 42 7.20 -11.42 -8.07
N PHE A 43 7.25 -10.10 -8.32
CA PHE A 43 6.06 -9.26 -8.50
C PHE A 43 6.02 -8.49 -9.84
N GLY A 44 7.05 -8.58 -10.69
CA GLY A 44 7.03 -7.91 -11.99
C GLY A 44 5.88 -8.39 -12.86
N GLY A 45 5.04 -7.47 -13.34
CA GLY A 45 3.80 -7.78 -14.05
C GLY A 45 2.58 -8.01 -13.15
N GLU A 46 2.72 -8.01 -11.82
CA GLU A 46 1.59 -8.24 -10.90
C GLU A 46 0.56 -7.12 -10.98
N GLU A 47 -0.70 -7.51 -11.22
CA GLU A 47 -1.87 -6.68 -10.95
C GLU A 47 -2.78 -7.38 -9.93
N LEU A 48 -3.23 -6.64 -8.92
CA LEU A 48 -4.26 -7.09 -7.97
C LEU A 48 -5.48 -6.17 -8.09
N VAL A 49 -6.69 -6.74 -8.20
CA VAL A 49 -7.95 -6.03 -8.49
C VAL A 49 -8.98 -6.26 -7.37
N TYR A 50 -9.70 -5.20 -7.00
CA TYR A 50 -10.44 -5.17 -5.73
C TYR A 50 -11.91 -4.78 -5.86
N ASP A 51 -12.74 -5.41 -5.04
CA ASP A 51 -14.02 -4.85 -4.61
C ASP A 51 -13.86 -4.17 -3.23
N ILE A 52 -14.31 -2.92 -3.12
CA ILE A 52 -14.26 -2.14 -1.88
C ILE A 52 -15.69 -1.93 -1.35
N GLY A 53 -15.87 -2.09 -0.04
CA GLY A 53 -17.13 -1.87 0.69
C GLY A 53 -17.00 -0.88 1.85
N VAL A 54 -18.11 -0.21 2.19
CA VAL A 54 -18.22 0.72 3.33
C VAL A 54 -19.52 0.46 4.08
N TRP A 55 -19.53 0.63 5.40
CA TRP A 55 -20.67 0.29 6.26
C TRP A 55 -21.18 -1.15 5.99
N PHE A 56 -22.39 -1.28 5.43
CA PHE A 56 -23.05 -2.50 4.96
C PHE A 56 -23.10 -2.64 3.43
N PHE A 57 -22.67 -1.63 2.66
CA PHE A 57 -22.63 -1.68 1.20
C PHE A 57 -21.34 -2.34 0.71
N ASN A 58 -21.48 -3.37 -0.13
CA ASN A 58 -20.37 -4.04 -0.80
C ASN A 58 -20.22 -3.50 -2.24
N LYS A 59 -19.00 -3.50 -2.79
CA LYS A 59 -18.68 -3.08 -4.17
C LYS A 59 -19.05 -1.62 -4.51
N VAL A 60 -18.87 -0.70 -3.56
CA VAL A 60 -19.10 0.76 -3.77
C VAL A 60 -17.94 1.48 -4.47
N ALA A 61 -16.80 0.81 -4.57
CA ALA A 61 -15.61 1.30 -5.26
C ALA A 61 -14.79 0.11 -5.77
N GLN A 62 -13.95 0.35 -6.78
CA GLN A 62 -12.92 -0.58 -7.23
C GLN A 62 -11.53 -0.01 -6.91
N GLY A 63 -10.66 -0.87 -6.39
CA GLY A 63 -9.21 -0.63 -6.28
C GLY A 63 -8.43 -1.45 -7.30
N ARG A 64 -7.23 -1.00 -7.65
CA ARG A 64 -6.29 -1.71 -8.53
C ARG A 64 -4.87 -1.29 -8.20
N ILE A 65 -3.99 -2.25 -7.91
CA ILE A 65 -2.53 -2.04 -7.90
C ILE A 65 -1.93 -2.77 -9.11
N VAL A 66 -0.90 -2.19 -9.72
CA VAL A 66 -0.15 -2.77 -10.85
C VAL A 66 1.33 -2.46 -10.70
N LEU A 67 2.21 -3.45 -10.87
CA LEU A 67 3.66 -3.27 -10.92
C LEU A 67 4.21 -3.59 -12.32
N VAL A 68 4.38 -2.54 -13.13
CA VAL A 68 4.96 -2.64 -14.49
C VAL A 68 6.49 -2.61 -14.39
N LYS A 69 7.18 -3.37 -15.24
CA LYS A 69 8.63 -3.28 -15.42
C LYS A 69 8.96 -2.28 -16.54
N ASP A 70 9.65 -1.20 -16.19
CA ASP A 70 10.01 -0.11 -17.11
C ASP A 70 11.39 -0.32 -17.76
N GLY A 71 12.28 -1.08 -17.11
CA GLY A 71 13.65 -1.36 -17.56
C GLY A 71 14.27 -2.50 -16.74
N PRO A 72 15.57 -2.83 -16.90
CA PRO A 72 16.20 -3.99 -16.25
C PRO A 72 15.95 -4.08 -14.73
N ASP A 73 16.13 -2.95 -14.04
CA ASP A 73 15.92 -2.81 -12.59
C ASP A 73 14.90 -1.72 -12.23
N SER A 74 14.22 -1.13 -13.21
CA SER A 74 13.28 -0.02 -13.01
C SER A 74 11.83 -0.47 -13.20
N TYR A 75 10.94 0.00 -12.32
CA TYR A 75 9.56 -0.44 -12.22
C TYR A 75 8.62 0.72 -11.87
N THR A 76 7.39 0.70 -12.41
CA THR A 76 6.30 1.58 -11.99
C THR A 76 5.26 0.81 -11.20
N ALA A 77 5.10 1.15 -9.92
CA ALA A 77 3.93 0.72 -9.15
C ALA A 77 2.83 1.78 -9.24
N THR A 78 1.70 1.48 -9.89
CA THR A 78 0.52 2.35 -9.94
C THR A 78 -0.60 1.77 -9.10
N LEU A 79 -1.10 2.55 -8.16
CA LEU A 79 -2.23 2.22 -7.29
C LEU A 79 -3.37 3.21 -7.54
N THR A 80 -4.56 2.70 -7.85
CA THR A 80 -5.75 3.52 -8.13
C THR A 80 -6.96 3.07 -7.33
N ALA A 81 -7.77 4.03 -6.91
CA ALA A 81 -9.11 3.82 -6.37
C ALA A 81 -10.12 4.68 -7.15
N LYS A 82 -11.25 4.09 -7.55
CA LYS A 82 -12.39 4.77 -8.17
C LYS A 82 -13.68 4.35 -7.48
N THR A 83 -14.58 5.29 -7.23
CA THR A 83 -15.92 5.00 -6.72
C THR A 83 -16.86 4.50 -7.82
N SER A 84 -18.00 3.91 -7.44
CA SER A 84 -19.00 3.38 -8.38
C SER A 84 -20.42 3.45 -7.83
N GLY A 85 -21.40 3.62 -8.72
CA GLY A 85 -22.82 3.74 -8.35
C GLY A 85 -23.15 5.04 -7.61
N ILE A 86 -24.16 5.02 -6.74
CA ILE A 86 -24.66 6.21 -6.01
C ILE A 86 -23.56 6.89 -5.18
N ILE A 87 -22.61 6.11 -4.66
CA ILE A 87 -21.45 6.62 -3.90
C ILE A 87 -20.49 7.41 -4.80
N ASP A 88 -20.39 7.11 -6.08
CA ASP A 88 -19.57 7.89 -7.04
C ASP A 88 -20.12 9.31 -7.23
N THR A 89 -21.43 9.44 -7.42
CA THR A 89 -22.10 10.74 -7.54
C THR A 89 -22.00 11.55 -6.25
N LEU A 90 -22.25 10.91 -5.09
CA LEU A 90 -22.12 11.55 -3.77
C LEU A 90 -20.70 12.09 -3.52
N LEU A 91 -19.69 11.41 -4.05
CA LEU A 91 -18.28 11.76 -3.89
C LEU A 91 -17.68 12.48 -5.09
N ARG A 92 -18.53 12.99 -6.00
CA ARG A 92 -18.12 13.83 -7.14
C ARG A 92 -17.10 13.14 -8.04
N HIS A 93 -17.43 11.91 -8.43
CA HIS A 93 -16.65 11.05 -9.32
C HIS A 93 -15.18 10.91 -8.90
N ARG A 94 -14.95 10.75 -7.59
CA ARG A 94 -13.63 10.77 -6.97
C ARG A 94 -12.73 9.67 -7.52
N ARG A 95 -11.50 10.06 -7.88
CA ARG A 95 -10.43 9.14 -8.28
C ARG A 95 -9.14 9.52 -7.58
N ASP A 96 -8.60 8.57 -6.83
CA ASP A 96 -7.31 8.68 -6.15
C ASP A 96 -6.31 7.83 -6.93
N LYS A 97 -5.17 8.42 -7.29
CA LYS A 97 -4.07 7.76 -8.01
C LYS A 97 -2.76 8.00 -7.25
N TYR A 98 -2.02 6.93 -7.06
CA TYR A 98 -0.69 6.93 -6.49
C TYR A 98 0.27 6.23 -7.47
N ILE A 99 1.46 6.77 -7.64
CA ILE A 99 2.47 6.24 -8.55
C ILE A 99 3.81 6.25 -7.81
N ALA A 100 4.40 5.09 -7.57
CA ALA A 100 5.78 4.97 -7.14
C ALA A 100 6.66 4.57 -8.34
N LYS A 101 7.69 5.36 -8.63
CA LYS A 101 8.82 4.92 -9.45
C LYS A 101 9.79 4.21 -8.52
N LEU A 102 10.06 2.95 -8.83
CA LEU A 102 10.83 2.04 -7.99
C LEU A 102 12.05 1.55 -8.76
N ARG A 103 13.20 1.52 -8.10
CA ARG A 103 14.39 0.82 -8.58
C ARG A 103 14.71 -0.36 -7.68
N MET A 104 15.01 -1.51 -8.27
CA MET A 104 15.47 -2.68 -7.55
C MET A 104 16.88 -2.47 -7.00
N SER A 105 17.17 -3.00 -5.81
CA SER A 105 18.52 -3.02 -5.26
C SER A 105 19.42 -3.98 -6.05
N PRO A 106 20.76 -3.77 -6.10
CA PRO A 106 21.67 -4.60 -6.91
C PRO A 106 21.73 -6.09 -6.54
N ASP A 107 21.35 -6.43 -5.32
CA ASP A 107 21.19 -7.81 -4.81
C ASP A 107 19.81 -8.42 -5.10
N GLY A 108 18.92 -7.68 -5.77
CA GLY A 108 17.55 -8.09 -6.06
C GLY A 108 16.64 -8.19 -4.83
N SER A 109 17.06 -7.72 -3.65
CA SER A 109 16.37 -7.99 -2.38
C SER A 109 15.24 -7.04 -2.02
N ARG A 110 15.20 -5.83 -2.59
CA ARG A 110 14.18 -4.82 -2.30
C ARG A 110 13.96 -3.85 -3.45
N PHE A 111 12.85 -3.13 -3.41
CA PHE A 111 12.66 -1.89 -4.11
C PHE A 111 13.11 -0.70 -3.27
N LEU A 112 13.49 0.36 -3.97
CA LEU A 112 13.87 1.67 -3.47
C LEU A 112 13.00 2.71 -4.19
N THR A 113 12.28 3.54 -3.45
CA THR A 113 11.46 4.62 -4.04
C THR A 113 12.38 5.66 -4.66
N GLU A 114 12.23 5.98 -5.95
CA GLU A 114 12.94 7.09 -6.60
C GLU A 114 12.05 8.34 -6.70
N SER A 115 10.76 8.14 -6.96
CA SER A 115 9.75 9.17 -6.77
C SER A 115 8.40 8.56 -6.38
N PHE A 116 7.58 9.37 -5.70
CA PHE A 116 6.20 9.03 -5.37
C PHE A 116 5.28 10.20 -5.68
N GLU A 117 4.29 9.98 -6.54
CA GLU A 117 3.20 10.92 -6.79
C GLU A 117 1.90 10.44 -6.14
N LYS A 118 1.15 11.36 -5.54
CA LYS A 118 -0.26 11.20 -5.17
C LYS A 118 -1.08 12.27 -5.86
N SER A 119 -2.18 11.90 -6.51
CA SER A 119 -3.18 12.85 -7.01
C SER A 119 -4.60 12.39 -6.68
N VAL A 120 -5.45 13.36 -6.37
CA VAL A 120 -6.87 13.18 -6.06
C VAL A 120 -7.65 14.10 -7.00
N SER A 121 -8.55 13.51 -7.79
CA SER A 121 -9.41 14.25 -8.72
C SER A 121 -10.88 14.06 -8.41
N MET A 122 -11.68 15.08 -8.73
CA MET A 122 -13.13 15.14 -8.52
C MET A 122 -13.76 15.89 -9.70
N ASP A 123 -14.85 15.36 -10.26
CA ASP A 123 -15.49 15.85 -11.49
C ASP A 123 -14.47 16.08 -12.64
N GLY A 124 -13.47 15.19 -12.74
CA GLY A 124 -12.37 15.27 -13.70
C GLY A 124 -11.29 16.33 -13.41
N LYS A 125 -11.42 17.12 -12.35
CA LYS A 125 -10.48 18.20 -11.98
C LYS A 125 -9.55 17.75 -10.86
N GLU A 126 -8.26 18.06 -10.94
CA GLU A 126 -7.31 17.76 -9.86
C GLU A 126 -7.60 18.64 -8.63
N ALA A 127 -8.02 17.99 -7.53
CA ALA A 127 -8.33 18.64 -6.27
C ALA A 127 -7.09 18.76 -5.39
N ARG A 128 -6.21 17.76 -5.41
CA ARG A 128 -4.90 17.75 -4.75
C ARG A 128 -3.87 16.98 -5.55
N LYS A 129 -2.61 17.43 -5.45
CA LYS A 129 -1.41 16.69 -5.86
C LYS A 129 -0.36 16.70 -4.75
N GLY A 130 0.50 15.69 -4.71
CA GLY A 130 1.75 15.73 -3.97
C GLY A 130 2.80 14.88 -4.65
N THR A 131 4.05 15.33 -4.61
CA THR A 131 5.20 14.63 -5.21
C THR A 131 6.34 14.58 -4.21
N TYR A 132 6.98 13.42 -4.09
CA TYR A 132 8.20 13.20 -3.33
C TYR A 132 9.26 12.66 -4.29
N HIS A 133 10.51 13.09 -4.14
CA HIS A 133 11.66 12.57 -4.89
C HIS A 133 12.78 12.22 -3.93
N PHE A 134 13.42 11.07 -4.16
CA PHE A 134 14.32 10.40 -3.23
C PHE A 134 15.70 10.24 -3.90
N ASP A 135 16.66 11.03 -3.48
CA ASP A 135 18.06 10.90 -3.90
C ASP A 135 18.84 10.17 -2.78
N TYR A 136 19.00 8.86 -2.91
CA TYR A 136 19.79 8.05 -1.97
C TYR A 136 21.29 8.33 -2.04
N GLY A 137 21.80 8.90 -3.15
CA GLY A 137 23.21 9.24 -3.32
C GLY A 137 23.59 10.49 -2.53
N LYS A 138 22.75 11.53 -2.58
CA LYS A 138 22.85 12.74 -1.74
C LYS A 138 22.22 12.56 -0.36
N ARG A 139 21.51 11.45 -0.13
CA ARG A 139 20.68 11.16 1.06
C ARG A 139 19.64 12.26 1.33
N THR A 140 18.96 12.75 0.30
CA THR A 140 17.95 13.81 0.41
C THR A 140 16.60 13.39 -0.15
N ILE A 141 15.51 13.71 0.56
CA ILE A 141 14.15 13.64 0.04
C ILE A 141 13.63 15.06 -0.11
N THR A 142 13.13 15.41 -1.30
CA THR A 142 12.41 16.66 -1.56
C THR A 142 10.93 16.36 -1.75
N TRP A 143 10.05 17.29 -1.37
CA TRP A 143 8.62 17.15 -1.59
C TRP A 143 7.93 18.47 -1.92
N LYS A 144 6.78 18.35 -2.59
CA LYS A 144 5.82 19.42 -2.88
C LYS A 144 4.40 18.88 -2.75
N SER A 145 3.45 19.73 -2.37
CA SER A 145 2.02 19.43 -2.37
C SER A 145 1.19 20.62 -2.80
N TRP A 146 0.16 20.36 -3.60
CA TRP A 146 -0.73 21.36 -4.17
C TRP A 146 -2.20 21.05 -3.83
N GLY A 147 -2.98 22.10 -3.60
CA GLY A 147 -4.43 22.07 -3.43
C GLY A 147 -5.10 23.04 -4.38
N ALA A 148 -6.11 22.58 -5.13
CA ALA A 148 -6.80 23.35 -6.15
C ALA A 148 -5.86 24.12 -7.12
N GLY A 149 -4.76 23.48 -7.52
CA GLY A 149 -3.75 24.03 -8.44
C GLY A 149 -2.72 24.98 -7.84
N LYS A 150 -2.76 25.28 -6.53
CA LYS A 150 -1.77 26.14 -5.84
C LYS A 150 -0.85 25.30 -4.95
N GLU A 151 0.44 25.62 -4.88
CA GLU A 151 1.38 24.96 -3.97
C GLU A 151 1.02 25.34 -2.52
N GLU A 152 0.73 24.35 -1.67
CA GLU A 152 0.33 24.50 -0.26
C GLU A 152 1.51 24.32 0.70
N LYS A 153 2.43 23.40 0.38
CA LYS A 153 3.66 23.11 1.16
C LYS A 153 4.74 22.55 0.23
N SER A 154 6.00 22.75 0.59
CA SER A 154 7.16 22.06 0.03
C SER A 154 8.30 22.00 1.04
N GLY A 155 9.32 21.19 0.78
CA GLY A 155 10.47 21.04 1.70
C GLY A 155 11.49 20.01 1.26
N THR A 156 12.56 19.89 2.06
CA THR A 156 13.68 18.98 1.88
C THR A 156 14.10 18.42 3.24
N ALA A 157 14.40 17.12 3.31
CA ALA A 157 14.93 16.46 4.51
C ALA A 157 16.10 15.54 4.15
N ARG A 158 17.08 15.40 5.06
CA ARG A 158 18.17 14.41 4.95
C ARG A 158 17.71 13.06 5.48
N MET A 159 17.88 12.00 4.70
CA MET A 159 17.64 10.63 5.14
C MET A 159 18.64 10.25 6.25
N PRO A 160 18.22 9.70 7.41
CA PRO A 160 19.12 9.23 8.46
C PRO A 160 20.11 8.20 7.90
N ASP A 161 21.38 8.27 8.27
CA ASP A 161 22.42 7.43 7.65
C ASP A 161 22.19 5.93 7.93
N GLY A 162 22.68 5.06 7.02
CA GLY A 162 22.40 3.61 7.04
C GLY A 162 20.94 3.19 6.79
N THR A 163 19.99 4.13 6.79
CA THR A 163 18.55 3.84 6.73
C THR A 163 18.00 3.93 5.30
N TYR A 164 17.02 3.08 4.98
CA TYR A 164 16.18 3.22 3.79
C TYR A 164 14.83 3.83 4.19
N ILE A 165 14.36 4.82 3.42
CA ILE A 165 13.02 5.40 3.57
C ILE A 165 12.15 4.84 2.44
N ASP A 166 11.04 4.19 2.79
CA ASP A 166 10.12 3.57 1.83
C ASP A 166 8.79 4.34 1.76
N ASP A 167 8.25 4.54 0.57
CA ASP A 167 6.85 4.93 0.39
C ASP A 167 5.90 3.75 0.71
N PRO A 168 4.60 3.96 0.98
CA PRO A 168 3.66 2.88 1.31
C PRO A 168 3.56 1.75 0.27
N ILE A 169 3.84 2.02 -1.00
CA ILE A 169 3.82 1.04 -2.09
C ILE A 169 5.16 0.29 -2.17
N ALA A 170 6.31 0.96 -2.05
CA ALA A 170 7.60 0.28 -1.86
C ALA A 170 7.56 -0.63 -0.61
N ALA A 171 7.08 -0.10 0.52
CA ALA A 171 6.92 -0.83 1.77
C ALA A 171 5.99 -2.05 1.64
N PHE A 172 4.89 -1.92 0.88
CA PHE A 172 3.98 -3.02 0.57
C PHE A 172 4.68 -4.20 -0.13
N TYR A 173 5.44 -3.94 -1.20
CA TYR A 173 6.18 -4.99 -1.91
C TYR A 173 7.36 -5.52 -1.10
N ASN A 174 8.13 -4.64 -0.45
CA ASN A 174 9.28 -4.99 0.39
C ASN A 174 8.86 -5.88 1.58
N PHE A 175 7.73 -5.59 2.22
CA PHE A 175 7.19 -6.42 3.30
C PHE A 175 6.79 -7.81 2.79
N ARG A 176 6.08 -7.90 1.66
CA ARG A 176 5.66 -9.19 1.06
C ARG A 176 6.84 -10.07 0.62
N TYR A 177 7.97 -9.47 0.26
CA TYR A 177 9.20 -10.18 -0.13
C TYR A 177 10.07 -10.63 1.07
N GLY A 178 9.81 -10.09 2.26
CA GLY A 178 10.64 -10.27 3.45
C GLY A 178 11.92 -9.41 3.47
N ALA A 179 11.91 -8.26 2.80
CA ALA A 179 13.07 -7.34 2.76
C ALA A 179 13.41 -6.70 4.13
N TYR A 180 12.48 -6.78 5.09
CA TYR A 180 12.67 -6.37 6.49
C TYR A 180 12.94 -7.55 7.43
N GLY A 181 13.23 -8.74 6.88
CA GLY A 181 13.29 -10.01 7.61
C GLY A 181 12.07 -10.90 7.33
N GLN A 182 12.12 -12.14 7.83
CA GLN A 182 11.07 -13.14 7.61
C GLN A 182 9.76 -12.74 8.31
N VAL A 183 8.64 -12.84 7.59
CA VAL A 183 7.31 -12.59 8.15
C VAL A 183 6.83 -13.81 8.92
N GLU A 184 6.63 -13.66 10.22
CA GLU A 184 6.25 -14.73 11.14
C GLU A 184 5.28 -14.22 12.20
N HIS A 185 4.52 -15.12 12.81
CA HIS A 185 3.58 -14.80 13.89
C HIS A 185 4.24 -14.06 15.05
N GLY A 186 3.67 -12.92 15.47
CA GLY A 186 4.18 -12.10 16.57
C GLY A 186 5.34 -11.16 16.20
N ARG A 187 5.87 -11.19 14.97
CA ARG A 187 6.90 -10.24 14.51
C ARG A 187 6.33 -8.82 14.44
N ASN A 188 7.20 -7.84 14.70
CA ASN A 188 6.91 -6.42 14.56
C ASN A 188 7.96 -5.80 13.64
N PHE A 189 7.53 -4.90 12.76
CA PHE A 189 8.36 -4.22 11.79
C PHE A 189 8.10 -2.71 11.90
N ASN A 190 9.17 -1.93 11.93
CA ASN A 190 9.13 -0.48 11.86
C ASN A 190 9.82 -0.06 10.56
N ILE A 191 9.10 0.62 9.68
CA ILE A 191 9.56 0.98 8.33
C ILE A 191 9.55 2.51 8.21
N PRO A 192 10.70 3.19 8.29
CA PRO A 192 10.79 4.64 8.11
C PRO A 192 10.19 5.08 6.75
N SER A 193 9.32 6.09 6.77
CA SER A 193 8.58 6.56 5.60
C SER A 193 8.63 8.08 5.45
N PHE A 194 7.77 8.66 4.61
CA PHE A 194 7.87 10.05 4.15
C PHE A 194 8.17 11.05 5.27
N PRO A 195 9.13 11.98 5.08
CA PRO A 195 9.42 13.01 6.07
C PRO A 195 8.19 13.87 6.34
N LYS A 196 7.99 14.21 7.61
CA LYS A 196 7.09 15.24 8.08
C LYS A 196 7.88 16.24 8.91
N GLU A 197 8.01 17.46 8.39
CA GLU A 197 8.66 18.57 9.09
C GLU A 197 10.09 18.19 9.52
N ASP A 198 10.35 17.89 10.78
CA ASP A 198 11.68 17.51 11.31
C ASP A 198 11.92 15.99 11.44
N ARG A 199 10.90 15.15 11.20
CA ARG A 199 10.88 13.73 11.59
C ARG A 199 10.50 12.77 10.46
N PHE A 200 11.00 11.54 10.58
CA PHE A 200 10.63 10.40 9.73
C PHE A 200 9.60 9.51 10.48
N PRO A 201 8.29 9.68 10.27
CA PRO A 201 7.30 8.74 10.78
C PRO A 201 7.50 7.34 10.20
N GLU A 202 7.26 6.32 11.04
CA GLU A 202 7.37 4.92 10.66
C GLU A 202 6.00 4.35 10.27
N ILE A 203 6.00 3.42 9.30
CA ILE A 203 4.92 2.46 9.13
C ILE A 203 5.22 1.31 10.09
N HIS A 204 4.39 1.15 11.11
CA HIS A 204 4.49 0.02 12.03
C HIS A 204 3.64 -1.13 11.50
N ILE A 205 4.15 -2.37 11.50
CA ILE A 205 3.39 -3.57 11.13
C ILE A 205 3.62 -4.63 12.21
N LYS A 206 2.56 -5.00 12.94
CA LYS A 206 2.56 -6.16 13.84
C LYS A 206 1.87 -7.34 13.16
N VAL A 207 2.56 -8.47 13.03
CA VAL A 207 1.94 -9.75 12.69
C VAL A 207 1.33 -10.36 13.95
N ALA A 208 0.07 -10.76 13.88
CA ALA A 208 -0.64 -11.42 14.96
C ALA A 208 0.01 -12.77 15.32
N THR A 209 0.10 -13.06 16.61
CA THR A 209 0.39 -14.41 17.11
C THR A 209 -0.73 -15.37 16.69
N GLU A 210 -0.46 -16.68 16.59
CA GLU A 210 -1.50 -17.68 16.29
C GLU A 210 -2.69 -17.60 17.26
N LYS A 211 -2.42 -17.31 18.54
CA LYS A 211 -3.44 -17.08 19.58
C LYS A 211 -4.32 -15.86 19.28
N GLU A 212 -3.75 -14.78 18.77
CA GLU A 212 -4.51 -13.58 18.35
C GLU A 212 -5.30 -13.85 17.05
N LEU A 213 -4.70 -14.58 16.09
CA LEU A 213 -5.34 -15.01 14.84
C LEU A 213 -6.59 -15.86 15.12
N ILE A 214 -6.46 -16.93 15.92
CA ILE A 214 -7.56 -17.81 16.34
C ILE A 214 -8.66 -17.01 17.06
N LYS A 215 -8.30 -16.10 17.98
CA LYS A 215 -9.27 -15.31 18.76
C LYS A 215 -10.10 -14.36 17.89
N ARG A 216 -9.52 -13.85 16.81
CA ARG A 216 -10.12 -12.85 15.89
C ARG A 216 -10.86 -13.50 14.72
N ILE A 217 -10.30 -14.55 14.12
CA ILE A 217 -10.87 -15.23 12.94
C ILE A 217 -11.62 -16.49 13.38
N ARG A 218 -12.83 -16.27 13.92
CA ARG A 218 -13.69 -17.33 14.49
C ARG A 218 -14.53 -18.09 13.46
N SER A 219 -14.68 -17.58 12.24
CA SER A 219 -15.51 -18.15 11.19
C SER A 219 -15.03 -17.74 9.79
N GLY A 220 -15.36 -18.56 8.79
CA GLY A 220 -14.85 -18.42 7.42
C GLY A 220 -13.44 -19.01 7.25
N SER A 221 -12.86 -18.81 6.05
CA SER A 221 -11.49 -19.26 5.77
C SER A 221 -10.48 -18.47 6.60
N ARG A 222 -9.60 -19.17 7.33
CA ARG A 222 -8.51 -18.55 8.11
C ARG A 222 -7.37 -18.16 7.17
N PRO A 223 -6.88 -16.91 7.19
CA PRO A 223 -5.65 -16.55 6.49
C PRO A 223 -4.44 -17.14 7.23
N ASP A 224 -3.36 -17.46 6.52
CA ASP A 224 -2.11 -17.90 7.16
C ASP A 224 -1.53 -16.81 8.07
N PHE A 225 -1.63 -15.54 7.66
CA PHE A 225 -1.22 -14.41 8.51
C PHE A 225 -2.33 -13.34 8.63
N LEU A 226 -2.30 -12.67 9.78
CA LEU A 226 -3.08 -11.47 10.07
C LEU A 226 -2.09 -10.44 10.61
N ALA A 227 -2.13 -9.20 10.12
CA ALA A 227 -1.27 -8.13 10.57
C ALA A 227 -2.09 -6.86 10.83
N ASP A 228 -1.72 -6.11 11.87
CA ASP A 228 -2.19 -4.75 12.07
C ASP A 228 -1.06 -3.80 11.66
N ALA A 229 -1.26 -3.06 10.57
CA ALA A 229 -0.40 -1.98 10.14
C ALA A 229 -0.92 -0.65 10.69
N ARG A 230 -0.02 0.25 11.09
CA ARG A 230 -0.30 1.67 11.33
C ARG A 230 0.54 2.49 10.39
N ILE A 231 -0.14 3.16 9.48
CA ILE A 231 0.44 4.03 8.44
C ILE A 231 0.03 5.48 8.75
N ASP A 232 0.73 6.48 8.22
CA ASP A 232 0.36 7.89 8.49
C ASP A 232 -1.10 8.21 8.13
N LYS A 233 -1.89 8.61 9.13
CA LYS A 233 -3.31 8.91 9.02
C LYS A 233 -3.65 9.97 7.94
N GLU A 234 -2.75 10.92 7.68
CA GLU A 234 -2.96 11.95 6.64
C GLU A 234 -2.88 11.42 5.21
N LEU A 235 -2.24 10.25 4.99
CA LEU A 235 -2.20 9.61 3.67
C LEU A 235 -3.54 8.94 3.31
N PHE A 236 -4.29 8.45 4.31
CA PHE A 236 -5.49 7.61 4.12
C PHE A 236 -6.80 8.27 4.54
N GLY A 237 -6.76 9.25 5.46
CA GLY A 237 -7.96 9.87 6.03
C GLY A 237 -8.62 9.12 7.17
N SER A 238 -7.83 8.30 7.87
CA SER A 238 -8.25 7.62 9.10
C SER A 238 -8.09 8.53 10.31
N VAL A 239 -8.75 8.18 11.42
CA VAL A 239 -8.50 8.84 12.73
C VAL A 239 -7.10 8.48 13.26
N ASN A 240 -6.68 7.22 13.09
CA ASN A 240 -5.47 6.65 13.74
C ASN A 240 -4.36 6.17 12.80
N GLY A 241 -4.64 5.88 11.53
CA GLY A 241 -3.71 5.18 10.64
C GLY A 241 -3.84 3.65 10.58
N ASP A 242 -4.77 3.06 11.36
CA ASP A 242 -4.86 1.61 11.57
C ASP A 242 -5.48 0.84 10.36
N VAL A 243 -4.79 -0.20 9.91
CA VAL A 243 -5.19 -1.12 8.82
C VAL A 243 -4.99 -2.57 9.27
N GLU A 244 -6.06 -3.35 9.37
CA GLU A 244 -5.99 -4.81 9.55
C GLU A 244 -5.86 -5.48 8.18
N ILE A 245 -4.82 -6.28 7.98
CA ILE A 245 -4.51 -6.95 6.73
C ILE A 245 -4.43 -8.46 6.98
N ARG A 246 -5.04 -9.25 6.11
CA ARG A 246 -4.95 -10.73 6.09
C ARG A 246 -4.02 -11.12 4.95
N PHE A 247 -3.28 -12.23 5.03
CA PHE A 247 -2.42 -12.74 3.96
C PHE A 247 -2.50 -14.27 3.84
N THR A 248 -2.25 -14.81 2.64
CA THR A 248 -1.85 -16.22 2.47
C THR A 248 -0.39 -16.42 2.88
N ARG A 249 0.02 -17.69 2.96
CA ARG A 249 1.41 -18.13 3.16
C ARG A 249 2.40 -17.55 2.13
N GLY A 250 1.94 -17.34 0.90
CA GLY A 250 2.71 -16.71 -0.18
C GLY A 250 2.72 -15.19 -0.11
N MET A 251 2.44 -14.60 1.06
CA MET A 251 2.34 -13.16 1.28
C MET A 251 1.41 -12.46 0.27
N LEU A 252 0.29 -13.10 -0.07
CA LEU A 252 -0.75 -12.54 -0.94
C LEU A 252 -1.92 -12.01 -0.07
N PRO A 253 -2.08 -10.68 0.07
CA PRO A 253 -2.91 -10.07 1.13
C PRO A 253 -4.45 -10.27 1.07
N VAL A 254 -4.98 -11.38 1.59
CA VAL A 254 -6.38 -11.78 1.37
C VAL A 254 -7.52 -10.81 1.71
N GLN A 255 -7.29 -9.80 2.55
CA GLN A 255 -8.28 -8.78 2.88
C GLN A 255 -7.59 -7.59 3.55
N ALA A 256 -8.09 -6.37 3.33
CA ALA A 256 -7.73 -5.21 4.15
C ALA A 256 -8.98 -4.57 4.77
N ILE A 257 -8.87 -4.12 6.01
CA ILE A 257 -9.90 -3.36 6.74
C ILE A 257 -9.20 -2.21 7.44
N ALA A 258 -9.30 -1.01 6.88
CA ALA A 258 -8.78 0.18 7.52
C ALA A 258 -9.87 0.87 8.32
N LYS A 259 -9.48 1.29 9.53
CA LYS A 259 -10.40 1.49 10.65
C LYS A 259 -10.63 2.98 10.90
N GLY A 260 -11.88 3.35 11.14
CA GLY A 260 -12.26 4.73 11.43
C GLY A 260 -11.84 5.73 10.35
N ILE A 261 -12.19 5.48 9.09
CA ILE A 261 -12.04 6.44 8.00
C ILE A 261 -13.08 7.52 8.16
N ILE A 262 -12.65 8.78 8.09
CA ILE A 262 -13.51 9.92 8.33
C ILE A 262 -14.64 9.93 7.27
N PHE A 263 -15.88 10.09 7.75
CA PHE A 263 -17.16 9.85 7.05
C PHE A 263 -17.52 8.38 6.72
N PHE A 264 -16.59 7.48 6.43
CA PHE A 264 -16.91 6.12 5.96
C PHE A 264 -16.90 5.02 7.03
N GLY A 265 -16.36 5.29 8.22
CA GLY A 265 -16.12 4.25 9.22
C GLY A 265 -15.09 3.24 8.69
N ASP A 266 -15.34 1.95 8.87
CA ASP A 266 -14.42 0.91 8.40
C ASP A 266 -14.61 0.61 6.91
N VAL A 267 -13.55 0.87 6.12
CA VAL A 267 -13.51 0.64 4.67
C VAL A 267 -12.80 -0.70 4.43
N LYS A 268 -13.49 -1.61 3.75
CA LYS A 268 -13.12 -3.03 3.61
C LYS A 268 -12.78 -3.33 2.16
N GLY A 269 -11.60 -3.90 1.90
CA GLY A 269 -11.17 -4.36 0.58
C GLY A 269 -11.06 -5.87 0.53
N LYS A 270 -11.57 -6.47 -0.55
CA LYS A 270 -11.44 -7.89 -0.89
C LYS A 270 -11.08 -8.01 -2.36
N LEU A 271 -10.26 -8.99 -2.74
CA LEU A 271 -9.93 -9.19 -4.16
C LEU A 271 -11.12 -9.71 -4.96
N ARG A 272 -11.05 -9.38 -6.24
CA ARG A 272 -11.76 -9.98 -7.35
C ARG A 272 -10.82 -10.79 -8.26
N GLU A 273 -9.75 -10.18 -8.81
CA GLU A 273 -8.76 -10.83 -9.69
C GLU A 273 -7.29 -10.57 -9.30
N VAL A 274 -6.41 -11.55 -9.51
CA VAL A 274 -4.96 -11.37 -9.67
C VAL A 274 -4.63 -11.63 -11.13
N ASN A 275 -3.90 -10.72 -11.76
CA ASN A 275 -3.45 -10.83 -13.15
C ASN A 275 -1.91 -10.73 -13.20
N LEU A 276 -1.34 -11.27 -14.28
CA LEU A 276 0.05 -11.06 -14.67
C LEU A 276 0.07 -10.42 -16.07
N LEU A 277 0.88 -9.37 -16.22
CA LEU A 277 1.07 -8.58 -17.45
C LEU A 277 2.37 -8.96 -18.18
#